data_AF-A0A497XMR9-F1
#
_entry.id   AF-A0A497XMR9-F1
#
_cell.length_a   1.000
_cell.length_b   1.000
_cell.length_c   1.000
_cell.angle_alpha   90.00
_cell.angle_beta   90.00
_cell.angle_gamma   90.00
#
_symmetry.space_group_name_H-M   'P 1'
#
loop_
_entity.id
_entity.type
_entity.pdbx_description
1 polymer ?
#
loop_
_entity_poly.entity_id
_entity_poly.type
_entity_poly.pdbx_seq_one_letter_code
_entity_poly.pdbx_strand_id
1 'polypeptide(L)' 'MFNACGERYESLLRHAQTVVPDDGTPVKTVDLEGLLKTKRTVPGKDVGDRFALERALAEMKRQNSHG' A
#
# COMPACT_ATOMS: atom_id res chain seq x y z
N MET A 1 6.73 20.02 3.88
CA MET A 1 6.17 19.43 2.64
C MET A 1 6.20 17.92 2.84
N PHE A 2 5.06 17.28 3.05
CA PHE A 2 4.98 15.83 3.31
C PHE A 2 5.24 15.09 2.00
N ASN A 3 6.51 14.83 1.70
CA ASN A 3 6.92 14.17 0.48
C ASN A 3 6.73 12.65 0.65
N ALA A 4 5.60 12.13 0.19
CA ALA A 4 5.35 10.69 0.08
C ALA A 4 6.22 10.11 -1.06
N CYS A 5 7.54 10.09 -0.89
CA CYS A 5 8.51 9.52 -1.84
C CYS A 5 8.33 9.97 -3.31
N GLY A 6 7.97 11.23 -3.55
CA GLY A 6 7.79 11.79 -4.91
C GLY A 6 6.40 11.60 -5.53
N GLU A 7 5.45 11.01 -4.80
CA GLU A 7 4.04 10.90 -5.23
C GLU A 7 3.22 12.09 -4.72
N ARG A 8 2.25 12.53 -5.52
CA ARG A 8 1.31 13.59 -5.14
C ARG A 8 0.13 12.99 -4.39
N TYR A 9 -0.46 13.75 -3.47
CA TYR A 9 -1.69 13.33 -2.79
C TYR A 9 -2.78 12.87 -3.78
N GLU A 10 -2.90 13.56 -4.91
CA GLU A 10 -3.85 13.25 -5.98
C GLU A 10 -3.62 11.87 -6.61
N SER A 11 -2.36 11.41 -6.75
CA SER A 11 -2.06 10.08 -7.31
C SER A 11 -2.36 8.95 -6.33
N LEU A 12 -2.45 9.26 -5.03
CA LEU A 12 -2.83 8.33 -3.97
C LEU A 12 -4.34 8.23 -3.76
N LEU A 13 -5.12 9.25 -4.15
CA LEU A 13 -6.59 9.24 -3.98
C LEU A 13 -7.26 8.04 -4.65
N ARG A 14 -6.77 7.61 -5.82
CA ARG A 14 -7.29 6.42 -6.53
C ARG A 14 -7.07 5.10 -5.77
N HIS A 15 -6.18 5.12 -4.79
CA HIS A 15 -5.85 3.97 -3.92
C HIS A 15 -6.49 4.11 -2.54
N ALA A 16 -7.18 5.22 -2.24
CA ALA A 16 -7.75 5.45 -0.93
C ALA A 16 -8.89 4.47 -0.65
N GLN A 17 -8.83 3.84 0.52
CA GLN A 17 -9.82 2.88 0.99
C GLN A 17 -10.05 3.04 2.49
N THR A 18 -11.19 2.56 2.97
CA THR A 18 -11.44 2.42 4.42
C THR A 18 -11.36 0.94 4.75
N VAL A 19 -10.51 0.59 5.71
CA VAL A 19 -10.40 -0.76 6.25
C VAL A 19 -10.91 -0.77 7.68
N VAL A 20 -11.52 -1.87 8.09
CA VAL A 20 -11.94 -2.08 9.48
C VAL A 20 -11.10 -3.25 10.00
N PRO A 21 -10.11 -2.99 10.87
CA PRO A 21 -9.33 -4.03 11.53
C PRO A 21 -10.18 -4.80 12.55
N ASP A 22 -9.61 -5.85 13.14
CA ASP A 22 -10.28 -6.70 14.13
C ASP A 22 -10.72 -5.94 15.41
N ASP A 23 -10.13 -4.77 15.66
CA ASP A 23 -10.52 -3.86 16.74
C ASP A 23 -11.79 -3.05 16.43
N GLY A 24 -12.35 -3.19 15.23
CA GLY A 24 -13.57 -2.52 14.79
C GLY A 24 -13.41 -1.04 14.44
N THR A 25 -12.20 -0.47 14.52
CA THR A 25 -11.99 0.95 14.28
C THR A 25 -11.84 1.24 12.79
N PRO A 26 -12.72 2.03 12.15
CA PRO A 26 -12.57 2.32 10.72
C PRO A 26 -11.36 3.23 10.48
N VAL A 27 -10.40 2.75 9.68
CA VAL A 27 -9.18 3.46 9.33
C VAL A 27 -9.20 3.83 7.84
N LYS A 28 -9.02 5.12 7.54
CA LYS A 28 -8.76 5.59 6.17
C LYS A 28 -7.29 5.38 5.84
N THR A 29 -7.03 4.60 4.80
CA THR A 29 -5.69 4.24 4.35
C THR A 29 -5.66 4.15 2.82
N VAL A 30 -4.54 3.74 2.25
CA VAL A 30 -4.42 3.37 0.83
C VAL A 30 -4.27 1.85 0.69
N ASP A 31 -4.61 1.33 -0.48
CA ASP A 31 -4.39 -0.08 -0.83
C ASP A 31 -2.89 -0.44 -0.86
N LEU A 32 -2.58 -1.73 -1.03
CA LEU A 32 -1.20 -2.22 -1.06
C LEU A 32 -0.35 -1.58 -2.18
N GLU A 33 -0.97 -1.24 -3.32
CA GLU A 33 -0.27 -0.57 -4.43
C GLU A 33 0.06 0.90 -4.06
N GLY A 34 -0.87 1.59 -3.42
CA GLY A 34 -0.70 2.92 -2.85
C GLY A 34 0.37 2.95 -1.77
N LEU A 35 0.37 1.98 -0.85
CA LEU A 35 1.40 1.86 0.19
C LEU A 35 2.79 1.67 -0.43
N LEU A 36 2.92 0.79 -1.42
CA LEU A 36 4.20 0.55 -2.10
C LEU A 36 4.74 1.82 -2.79
N LYS A 37 3.86 2.63 -3.38
CA LYS A 37 4.22 3.93 -4.00
C LYS A 37 4.82 4.92 -3.00
N THR A 38 4.38 4.88 -1.74
CA THR A 38 4.90 5.75 -0.67
C THR A 38 6.24 5.30 -0.06
N LYS A 39 6.76 4.11 -0.41
CA LYS A 39 7.95 3.48 0.21
C LYS A 39 9.20 3.50 -0.70
N ARG A 40 9.29 4.47 -1.62
CA ARG A 40 10.29 4.50 -2.71
C ARG A 40 11.70 5.01 -2.34
N THR A 41 11.92 5.70 -1.20
CA THR A 41 13.18 6.46 -0.98
C THR A 41 13.99 6.15 0.28
N VAL A 42 13.88 4.98 0.93
CA VAL A 42 14.81 4.65 2.03
C VAL A 42 15.53 3.33 1.81
N PRO A 43 16.70 3.35 1.14
CA PRO A 43 17.60 2.20 1.10
C PRO A 43 17.97 1.78 2.53
N GLY A 44 17.62 0.56 2.92
CA GLY A 44 18.02 -0.07 4.18
C GLY A 44 16.95 -0.14 5.27
N LYS A 45 15.93 0.72 5.28
CA LYS A 45 14.91 0.73 6.36
C LYS A 45 13.57 0.08 5.99
N ASP A 46 13.24 -0.03 4.70
CA ASP A 46 11.92 -0.50 4.22
C ASP A 46 11.99 -1.78 3.36
N VAL A 47 13.11 -2.50 3.36
CA VAL A 47 13.28 -3.69 2.49
C VAL A 47 12.31 -4.83 2.87
N GLY A 48 12.09 -5.04 4.17
CA GLY A 48 11.13 -6.04 4.66
C GLY A 48 9.69 -5.69 4.29
N ASP A 49 9.28 -4.46 4.54
CA ASP A 49 7.94 -3.95 4.20
C ASP A 49 7.66 -4.07 2.71
N ARG A 50 8.62 -3.66 1.87
CA ARG A 50 8.49 -3.76 0.42
C ARG A 50 8.31 -5.21 -0.04
N PHE A 51 9.12 -6.13 0.49
CA PHE A 51 9.02 -7.54 0.12
C PHE A 51 7.69 -8.16 0.55
N ALA A 52 7.19 -7.82 1.74
CA ALA A 52 5.88 -8.27 2.22
C ALA A 52 4.73 -7.74 1.33
N LEU A 53 4.78 -6.45 0.94
CA LEU A 53 3.78 -5.85 0.05
C LEU A 53 3.81 -6.48 -1.35
N GLU A 54 4.99 -6.73 -1.92
CA GLU A 54 5.14 -7.37 -3.23
C GLU A 54 4.60 -8.81 -3.23
N ARG A 55 4.86 -9.57 -2.16
CA ARG A 55 4.32 -10.94 -1.97
C ARG A 55 2.79 -10.94 -1.86
N ALA A 56 2.22 -10.07 -1.03
CA ALA A 56 0.77 -9.96 -0.85
C ALA A 56 0.06 -9.56 -2.16
N LEU A 57 0.63 -8.62 -2.91
CA LEU A 57 0.12 -8.22 -4.24
C LEU A 57 0.17 -9.38 -5.25
N ALA A 58 1.23 -10.19 -5.23
CA ALA A 58 1.35 -11.34 -6.12
C ALA A 58 0.29 -12.41 -5.80
N GLU A 59 0.00 -12.66 -4.53
CA GLU A 59 -1.03 -13.61 -4.10
C GLU A 59 -2.44 -13.12 -4.45
N MET A 60 -2.76 -11.85 -4.19
CA MET A 60 -4.03 -11.25 -4.59
C MET A 60 -4.28 -11.35 -6.10
N LYS A 61 -3.26 -11.08 -6.93
CA LYS A 61 -3.38 -11.21 -8.39
C LYS A 61 -3.62 -12.64 -8.84
N ARG A 62 -3.00 -13.64 -8.19
CA ARG A 62 -3.23 -15.06 -8.48
C ARG A 62 -4.65 -15.50 -8.13
N GLN A 63 -5.17 -15.05 -6.99
CA GLN A 63 -6.53 -15.35 -6.55
C GLN A 63 -7.58 -14.68 -7.45
N ASN A 64 -7.32 -13.47 -7.93
CA ASN A 64 -8.22 -12.74 -8.83
C ASN A 64 -8.15 -13.23 -10.29
N SER A 65 -7.24 -14.16 -10.63
CA SER A 65 -7.13 -14.78 -11.95
C SER A 65 -7.79 -16.17 -12.02
N HIS A 66 -8.42 -16.63 -10.92
CA HIS A 66 -9.18 -17.88 -10.83
C HIS A 66 -10.67 -17.63 -10.50
N GLY A 67 -11.18 -16.42 -10.80
CA GLY A 67 -12.59 -16.06 -10.69
C GLY A 67 -13.28 -16.02 -12.04
#